data_AF-A0A970PQE2-F1
#
_entry.id   AF-A0A970PQE2-F1
#
_cell.length_a   1.000
_cell.length_b   1.000
_cell.length_c   1.000
_cell.angle_alpha   90.00
_cell.angle_beta   90.00
_cell.angle_gamma   90.00
#
_symmetry.space_group_name_H-M   'P 1'
#
loop_
_entity.id
_entity.type
_entity.pdbx_description
1 polymer ?
#
loop_
_entity_poly.entity_id
_entity_poly.type
_entity_poly.pdbx_seq_one_letter_code
_entity_poly.pdbx_strand_id
1 'polypeptide(L)' 'MTEITPKQRAALRAMANGLDTILYVGVQGITPQTVKEAYDALKARELIKCAVQQNAP' A
#
# COMPACT_ATOMS: atom_id res chain seq x y z
N MET A 1 -4.38 -15.00 11.88
CA MET A 1 -3.24 -14.21 11.42
C MET A 1 -3.01 -14.58 9.97
N THR A 2 -3.44 -13.73 9.02
CA THR A 2 -3.39 -14.03 7.58
C THR A 2 -1.94 -13.95 7.09
N GLU A 3 -1.16 -14.98 7.38
CA GLU A 3 0.22 -15.08 6.92
C GLU A 3 0.26 -15.34 5.41
N ILE A 4 0.69 -14.32 4.67
CA ILE A 4 0.97 -14.43 3.25
C ILE A 4 2.26 -15.24 3.08
N THR A 5 2.15 -16.42 2.45
CA THR A 5 3.32 -17.24 2.15
C THR A 5 4.28 -16.50 1.21
N PRO A 6 5.60 -16.83 1.21
CA PRO A 6 6.56 -16.20 0.32
C PRO A 6 6.17 -16.26 -1.16
N LYS A 7 5.54 -17.37 -1.58
CA LYS A 7 5.03 -17.55 -2.96
C LYS A 7 3.87 -16.60 -3.27
N GLN A 8 2.88 -16.51 -2.37
CA GLN A 8 1.76 -15.57 -2.53
C GLN A 8 2.25 -14.12 -2.54
N ARG A 9 3.24 -13.78 -1.71
CA ARG A 9 3.84 -12.44 -1.68
C ARG A 9 4.51 -12.07 -3.00
N ALA A 10 5.24 -13.00 -3.61
CA ALA A 10 5.86 -12.78 -4.91
C ALA A 10 4.82 -12.58 -6.02
N ALA A 11 3.76 -13.39 -6.02
CA ALA A 11 2.65 -13.23 -6.96
C ALA A 11 1.95 -11.87 -6.81
N LEU A 12 1.62 -11.46 -5.58
CA LEU A 12 0.98 -10.16 -5.30
C LEU A 12 1.88 -8.98 -5.69
N ARG A 13 3.20 -9.09 -5.49
CA ARG A 13 4.16 -8.07 -5.95
C ARG A 13 4.21 -7.96 -7.47
N ALA A 14 4.19 -9.09 -8.17
CA ALA A 14 4.16 -9.09 -9.63
C ALA A 14 2.88 -8.41 -10.16
N MET A 15 1.73 -8.68 -9.55
CA MET A 15 0.46 -8.00 -9.89
C MET A 15 0.51 -6.50 -9.56
N ALA A 16 1.08 -6.12 -8.42
CA ALA A 16 1.16 -4.72 -7.99
C ALA A 16 2.13 -3.86 -8.83
N ASN A 17 3.10 -4.46 -9.54
CA ASN A 17 4.04 -3.70 -10.36
C ASN A 17 3.34 -2.89 -11.46
N GLY A 18 2.30 -3.46 -12.08
CA GLY A 18 1.52 -2.80 -13.14
C GLY A 18 0.45 -1.83 -12.63
N LEU A 19 0.26 -1.72 -11.32
CA LEU A 19 -0.69 -0.77 -10.74
C LEU A 19 -0.07 0.62 -10.61
N ASP A 20 -0.91 1.64 -10.75
CA ASP A 20 -0.55 3.01 -10.40
C ASP A 20 -0.51 3.17 -8.88
N THR A 21 0.46 3.97 -8.42
CA THR A 21 0.55 4.33 -7.01
C THR A 21 -0.57 5.30 -6.67
N ILE A 22 -1.42 4.92 -5.71
CA ILE A 22 -2.62 5.69 -5.35
C ILE A 22 -2.51 6.32 -3.97
N LEU A 23 -1.59 5.82 -3.13
CA LEU A 23 -1.33 6.35 -1.80
C LEU A 23 0.13 6.81 -1.73
N TYR A 24 0.32 8.06 -1.32
CA TYR A 24 1.64 8.64 -1.10
C TYR A 24 1.80 9.01 0.37
N VAL A 25 2.80 8.43 1.03
CA VAL A 25 3.17 8.80 2.40
C VAL A 25 4.14 9.98 2.33
N GLY A 26 3.70 11.15 2.79
CA GLY A 26 4.47 12.38 2.79
C GLY A 26 5.21 12.66 4.11
N VAL A 27 5.62 13.92 4.29
CA VAL A 27 6.43 14.42 5.42
C VAL A 27 5.78 14.19 6.79
N GLN A 28 4.45 14.08 6.86
CA GLN A 28 3.75 13.78 8.12
C GLN A 28 3.78 12.29 8.49
N GLY A 29 4.37 11.44 7.65
CA GLY A 29 4.48 10.00 7.88
C GLY A 29 3.13 9.30 7.86
N ILE A 30 3.03 8.22 8.63
CA ILE A 30 1.80 7.42 8.77
C ILE A 30 0.88 8.12 9.79
N THR A 31 -0.01 8.96 9.29
CA THR A 31 -1.04 9.61 10.11
C THR A 31 -2.32 8.75 10.17
N PRO A 32 -3.22 8.98 11.15
CA PRO A 32 -4.53 8.31 11.19
C PRO A 32 -5.37 8.53 9.91
N GLN A 33 -5.19 9.67 9.24
CA GLN A 33 -5.84 9.95 7.95
C GLN A 33 -5.26 9.07 6.84
N THR A 34 -3.93 8.97 6.75
CA THR A 34 -3.24 8.07 5.80
C THR A 34 -3.65 6.62 6.00
N VAL A 35 -3.81 6.18 7.25
CA VAL A 35 -4.30 4.83 7.58
C VAL A 35 -5.72 4.63 7.08
N LYS A 36 -6.62 5.61 7.33
CA LYS A 36 -8.00 5.55 6.85
C LYS A 36 -8.08 5.51 5.33
N GLU A 37 -7.32 6.35 4.64
CA GLU A 37 -7.22 6.36 3.18
C GLU A 37 -6.70 5.03 2.64
N ALA A 38 -5.68 4.44 3.27
CA ALA A 38 -5.18 3.13 2.91
C ALA A 38 -6.26 2.04 3.06
N TYR A 39 -7.04 2.07 4.15
CA TYR A 39 -8.14 1.14 4.36
C TYR A 39 -9.28 1.31 3.34
N ASP A 40 -9.68 2.54 3.05
CA ASP A 40 -10.75 2.82 2.10
C ASP A 40 -10.32 2.43 0.67
N ALA A 41 -9.06 2.72 0.31
CA ALA A 41 -8.48 2.29 -0.95
C ALA A 41 -8.37 0.76 -1.06
N LEU A 42 -8.00 0.09 0.03
CA LEU A 42 -7.90 -1.37 0.08
C LEU A 42 -9.29 -2.03 -0.06
N LYS A 43 -10.34 -1.46 0.55
CA LYS A 43 -11.71 -1.94 0.37
C LYS A 43 -12.21 -1.77 -1.06
N ALA A 44 -11.79 -0.72 -1.75
CA ALA A 44 -12.25 -0.43 -3.11
C ALA A 44 -11.58 -1.29 -4.19
N ARG A 45 -10.35 -1.77 -3.96
CA ARG A 45 -9.52 -2.40 -5.01
C ARG A 45 -8.87 -3.73 -4.64
N GLU A 46 -9.02 -4.17 -3.39
CA GLU A 46 -8.45 -5.39 -2.78
C GLU A 46 -6.91 -5.46 -2.76
N LEU A 47 -6.24 -4.80 -3.71
CA LEU A 47 -4.79 -4.63 -3.83
C LEU A 47 -4.49 -3.16 -4.16
N ILE A 48 -3.57 -2.56 -3.40
CA ILE A 48 -3.15 -1.17 -3.58
C ILE A 48 -1.64 -1.06 -3.67
N LYS A 49 -1.16 -0.05 -4.41
CA LYS A 49 0.24 0.32 -4.48
C LYS A 49 0.44 1.65 -3.79
N CYS A 50 1.39 1.68 -2.86
CA CYS A 50 1.71 2.86 -2.07
C CYS A 50 3.19 3.21 -2.28
N ALA A 51 3.51 4.51 -2.34
CA ALA A 51 4.88 4.99 -2.37
C ALA A 51 5.14 5.91 -1.18
N VAL A 52 6.36 5.83 -0.65
CA VAL A 52 6.84 6.71 0.41
C VAL A 52 7.68 7.79 -0.25
N GLN A 53 7.37 9.05 0.05
CA GLN A 53 8.16 10.17 -0.45
C GLN A 53 9.49 10.24 0.31
N GLN A 54 10.54 10.73 -0.36
CA GLN A 54 11.89 10.82 0.23
C GLN A 54 11.96 11.66 1.51
N ASN A 55 11.01 12.57 1.71
CA ASN A 55 10.95 13.44 2.88
C ASN A 55 10.03 12.90 3.98
N ALA A 56 9.48 11.70 3.82
CA ALA A 56 8.69 11.05 4.86
C ALA A 56 9.62 10.54 5.99
N PRO A 57 9.21 10.67 7.26
CA PRO A 57 9.96 10.18 8.42
C PRO A 57 9.99 8.65 8.52
#